data_AF-A0A453QKM9-F1
#
_entry.id   AF-A0A453QKM9-F1
#
_cell.length_a   1.000
_cell.length_b   1.000
_cell.length_c   1.000
_cell.angle_alpha   90.00
_cell.angle_beta   90.00
_cell.angle_gamma   90.00
#
_symmetry.space_group_name_H-M   'P 1'
#
loop_
_entity.id
_entity.type
_entity.pdbx_description
1 polymer ?
#
loop_
_entity_poly.entity_id
_entity_poly.type
_entity_poly.pdbx_seq_one_letter_code
_entity_poly.pdbx_strand_id
1 'polypeptide(L)' 'ARKVVTANGGDATATVTPMDCKVLPTIPGICKPDKCMEYCQARISGTSVGECVSDGCRCTYCGIPPSGRRN' A
#
# COMPACT_ATOMS: atom_id res chain seq x y z
N ALA A 1 -15.33 -22.30 13.20
CA ALA A 1 -14.09 -22.01 13.94
C ALA A 1 -13.54 -20.66 13.49
N ARG A 2 -13.54 -19.64 14.35
CA ARG A 2 -12.90 -18.33 14.07
C ARG A 2 -11.53 -18.33 14.73
N LYS A 3 -10.46 -18.19 13.94
CA LYS A 3 -9.10 -18.02 14.48
C LYS A 3 -8.99 -16.60 15.04
N VAL A 4 -8.95 -16.50 16.36
CA VAL A 4 -8.62 -15.28 17.08
C VAL A 4 -7.09 -15.26 17.19
N VAL A 5 -6.43 -14.34 16.50
CA VAL A 5 -5.00 -14.08 16.68
C VAL A 5 -4.88 -13.07 17.81
N THR A 6 -4.46 -13.56 18.97
CA THR A 6 -4.06 -12.75 20.12
C THR A 6 -2.69 -12.14 19.81
N ALA A 7 -2.62 -10.82 19.66
CA ALA A 7 -1.35 -10.09 19.67
C ALA A 7 -1.08 -9.62 21.10
N ASN A 8 -0.10 -10.25 21.77
CA ASN A 8 0.44 -9.76 23.04
C ASN A 8 1.42 -8.61 22.76
N GLY A 9 1.28 -7.52 23.51
CA GLY A 9 2.00 -6.27 23.31
C GLY A 9 3.48 -6.29 23.71
N GLY A 10 4.16 -5.21 23.33
CA GLY A 10 5.52 -4.88 23.77
C GLY A 10 5.94 -3.51 23.26
N ASP A 11 5.90 -2.53 24.17
CA ASP A 11 6.79 -1.37 24.30
C ASP A 11 7.42 -0.75 23.04
N ALA A 12 6.72 0.27 22.53
CA ALA A 12 7.21 1.48 21.87
C ALA A 12 6.06 1.97 21.00
N THR A 13 5.10 2.68 21.60
CA THR A 13 4.00 3.31 20.85
C THR A 13 4.54 4.52 20.09
N ALA A 14 5.49 4.30 19.17
CA ALA A 14 5.45 5.01 17.91
C ALA A 14 4.02 4.81 17.45
N THR A 15 3.23 5.87 17.49
CA THR A 15 1.87 5.89 16.97
C THR A 15 2.03 5.47 15.51
N VAL A 16 1.94 4.17 15.23
CA VAL A 16 1.86 3.64 13.87
C VAL A 16 0.48 4.07 13.46
N THR A 17 0.39 5.33 13.02
CA THR A 17 -0.73 5.78 12.23
C THR A 17 -0.80 4.74 11.12
N PRO A 18 -1.88 3.95 11.04
CA PRO A 18 -2.03 3.02 9.94
C PRO A 18 -1.84 3.86 8.68
N MET A 19 -0.80 3.54 7.90
CA MET A 19 -0.60 4.23 6.64
C MET A 19 -1.88 4.03 5.85
N ASP A 20 -2.46 5.11 5.33
CA ASP A 20 -3.66 5.01 4.51
C ASP A 20 -3.22 4.42 3.17
N CYS A 21 -3.27 3.09 3.10
CA CYS A 21 -2.91 2.32 1.93
C CYS A 21 -4.10 2.27 0.98
N LYS A 22 -4.01 3.03 -0.10
CA LYS A 22 -5.01 3.09 -1.15
C LYS A 22 -4.61 2.23 -2.33
N VAL A 23 -5.47 1.28 -2.66
CA VAL A 23 -5.36 0.45 -3.87
C VAL A 23 -5.98 1.23 -5.03
N LEU A 24 -5.23 1.38 -6.12
CA LEU A 24 -5.70 2.02 -7.35
C LEU A 24 -6.36 1.00 -8.30
N PRO A 25 -7.21 1.49 -9.23
CA PRO A 25 -7.78 0.64 -10.28
C PRO A 25 -6.70 -0.12 -11.05
N THR A 26 -7.02 -1.36 -11.40
CA THR A 26 -6.12 -2.20 -12.20
C THR A 26 -5.91 -1.59 -13.59
N ILE A 27 -4.67 -1.59 -14.04
CA ILE A 27 -4.28 -1.12 -15.36
C ILE A 27 -4.21 -2.35 -16.28
N PRO A 28 -5.15 -2.50 -17.23
CA PRO A 28 -5.16 -3.64 -18.13
C PRO A 28 -3.98 -3.59 -19.12
N GLY A 29 -3.49 -4.77 -19.50
CA GLY A 29 -2.53 -4.96 -20.60
C GLY A 29 -1.08 -5.20 -20.19
N ILE A 30 -0.50 -4.42 -19.27
CA ILE A 30 0.91 -4.58 -18.86
C ILE A 30 0.97 -5.32 -17.53
N CYS A 31 1.25 -6.62 -17.58
CA CYS A 31 1.58 -7.39 -16.39
C CYS A 31 3.00 -7.96 -16.48
N LYS A 32 3.99 -7.10 -16.28
CA LYS A 32 5.34 -7.51 -15.89
C LYS A 32 5.62 -6.90 -14.52
N PRO A 33 6.05 -7.69 -13.51
CA PRO A 33 6.19 -7.21 -12.13
C PRO A 33 7.11 -5.98 -12.05
N ASP A 34 8.27 -5.98 -12.71
CA ASP A 34 9.18 -4.83 -12.73
C ASP A 34 8.54 -3.59 -13.36
N LYS A 35 7.89 -3.74 -14.53
CA LYS A 35 7.25 -2.62 -15.23
C LYS A 35 6.04 -2.07 -14.46
N CYS A 36 5.30 -2.95 -13.80
CA CYS A 36 4.18 -2.57 -12.95
C CYS A 36 4.69 -1.75 -11.76
N MET A 37 5.73 -2.23 -11.07
CA MET A 37 6.38 -1.52 -9.97
C MET A 37 6.91 -0.15 -10.42
N GLU A 38 7.73 -0.11 -11.48
CA GLU A 38 8.27 1.14 -12.03
C GLU A 38 7.15 2.13 -12.39
N TYR A 39 6.07 1.65 -13.02
CA TYR A 39 4.93 2.48 -13.38
C TYR A 39 4.22 3.05 -12.15
N CYS A 40 3.92 2.21 -11.16
CA CYS A 40 3.29 2.65 -9.92
C CYS A 40 4.18 3.68 -9.20
N GLN A 41 5.49 3.43 -9.17
CA GLN A 41 6.45 4.33 -8.52
C GLN A 41 6.59 5.68 -9.23
N ALA A 42 6.66 5.66 -10.56
CA ALA A 42 6.79 6.87 -11.36
C ALA A 42 5.50 7.70 -11.41
N ARG A 43 4.33 7.06 -11.40
CA ARG A 43 3.04 7.72 -11.68
C ARG A 43 2.23 8.07 -10.44
N ILE A 44 2.55 7.48 -9.30
CA ILE A 44 1.83 7.68 -8.03
C ILE A 44 2.78 8.24 -6.98
N SER A 45 3.79 7.47 -6.58
CA SER A 45 4.83 7.91 -5.65
C SER A 45 5.95 6.86 -5.58
N GLY A 46 7.18 7.27 -5.27
CA GLY A 46 8.30 6.32 -5.11
C GLY A 46 8.10 5.25 -4.03
N THR A 47 7.11 5.38 -3.15
CA THR A 47 6.74 4.36 -2.14
C THR A 47 5.58 3.46 -2.58
N SER A 48 5.09 3.63 -3.80
CA SER A 48 4.02 2.81 -4.36
C SER A 48 4.53 1.43 -4.75
N VAL A 49 3.66 0.43 -4.57
CA VAL A 49 3.94 -0.97 -4.88
C VAL A 49 3.04 -1.40 -6.02
N GLY A 50 3.61 -2.06 -7.03
CA GLY A 50 2.87 -2.66 -8.14
C GLY A 50 2.77 -4.17 -7.99
N GLU A 51 1.55 -4.72 -8.07
CA GLU A 51 1.30 -6.15 -8.06
C GLU A 51 0.62 -6.58 -9.37
N CYS A 52 1.10 -7.68 -9.93
CA CYS A 52 0.52 -8.29 -11.09
C CYS A 52 -0.66 -9.19 -10.71
N VAL A 53 -1.88 -8.83 -11.15
CA VAL A 53 -3.10 -9.63 -10.95
C VAL A 53 -3.64 -10.11 -12.30
N SER A 54 -4.58 -11.06 -12.30
CA SER A 54 -5.16 -11.62 -13.54
C SER A 54 -5.79 -10.57 -14.47
N ASP A 55 -6.19 -9.42 -13.93
CA ASP A 55 -6.82 -8.31 -14.65
C ASP A 55 -5.80 -7.26 -15.15
N GLY A 56 -4.54 -7.32 -14.71
CA GLY A 56 -3.47 -6.39 -15.08
C GLY A 56 -2.58 -5.96 -13.92
N CYS A 57 -1.97 -4.77 -14.03
CA CYS A 57 -1.13 -4.20 -12.98
C CYS A 57 -1.98 -3.45 -11.95
N ARG A 58 -1.93 -3.86 -10.68
CA ARG A 58 -2.62 -3.23 -9.56
C ARG A 58 -1.62 -2.48 -8.70
N CYS A 59 -1.74 -1.15 -8.66
CA CYS A 59 -0.89 -0.31 -7.81
C CYS A 59 -1.52 -0.13 -6.42
N THR A 60 -0.69 -0.18 -5.39
CA THR A 60 -1.06 0.18 -4.02
C THR A 60 -0.11 1.27 -3.55
N TYR A 61 -0.67 2.37 -3.06
CA TYR A 61 0.11 3.45 -2.47
C TYR A 61 -0.28 3.65 -1.02
N CYS A 62 0.70 3.52 -0.13
CA CYS A 62 0.56 3.87 1.26
C CYS A 62 1.01 5.32 1.46
N GLY A 63 0.04 6.22 1.58
CA GLY A 63 0.30 7.59 1.94
C GLY A 63 0.60 7.67 3.43
N ILE A 64 1.63 8.44 3.78
CA ILE A 64 1.69 8.99 5.14
C ILE A 64 0.44 9.86 5.25
N PRO A 65 -0.50 9.58 6.19
CA PRO A 65 -1.66 10.43 6.36
C PRO A 65 -1.15 11.86 6.53
N PRO A 66 -1.78 12.87 5.88
CA PRO A 66 -1.34 14.25 6.04
C PRO A 66 -1.33 14.50 7.54
N SER A 67 -0.12 14.74 8.07
CA SER A 67 0.10 15.01 9.49
C SER A 67 -0.98 15.98 9.89
N GLY A 68 -1.92 15.51 10.73
CA GLY A 68 -3.10 16.27 11.08
C GLY A 68 -2.68 17.70 11.33
N ARG A 69 -3.26 18.64 10.56
CA ARG A 69 -3.05 20.07 10.67
C ARG A 69 -3.03 20.39 12.16
N ARG A 70 -1.83 20.59 12.71
CA ARG A 70 -1.61 20.88 14.13
C ARG A 70 -2.16 22.29 14.31
N ASN A 71 -3.43 22.36 14.72
CA ASN A 71 -4.04 23.59 15.20
C ASN A 71 -3.48 23.90 16.59
#